data_AF-A0A0F9ML45-F1
#
_entry.id   AF-A0A0F9ML45-F1
#
_cell.length_a   1.000
_cell.length_b   1.000
_cell.length_c   1.000
_cell.angle_alpha   90.00
_cell.angle_beta   90.00
_cell.angle_gamma   90.00
#
_symmetry.space_group_name_H-M   'P 1'
#
loop_
_entity.id
_entity.type
_entity.pdbx_description
1 polymer ?
#
loop_
_entity_poly.entity_id
_entity_poly.type
_entity_poly.pdbx_seq_one_letter_code
_entity_poly.pdbx_strand_id
1 'polypeptide(L)'
;MKTCDADIERKLLLTALQHKKPEARNYILANCTPEDFGAEECAEIRARMNVLMRSGKDLGDIAIFRSDPTLSEEAQEALACGRGSIRAASKMSQRKIKRMVQVIQDYRKIRSLYENAQIITDLCTQQYTEETIQQAEAALMEAVKALREDRGKKVTHFGRGRSEAEIKAWLRNQMRPEKNRFVPTGLPHLDKHLTGWRRGDLVVISAPRGGGKTAMLLQMVISQFRAGFNVGIASLEMDEDQLVER
;
A
#
# COMPACT_ATOMS: atom_id res chain seq x y z
N MET A 1 17.32 -16.21 9.18
CA MET A 1 15.93 -15.71 9.32
C MET A 1 15.17 -16.05 8.05
N LYS A 2 13.97 -16.65 8.13
CA LYS A 2 13.20 -16.99 6.92
C LYS A 2 12.51 -15.73 6.39
N THR A 3 13.09 -15.14 5.35
CA THR A 3 12.65 -13.87 4.75
C THR A 3 11.78 -14.06 3.51
N CYS A 4 11.70 -15.29 2.99
CA CYS A 4 10.88 -15.66 1.85
C CYS A 4 10.47 -17.13 1.91
N ASP A 5 9.54 -17.52 1.03
CA ASP A 5 9.17 -18.91 0.79
C ASP A 5 9.05 -19.14 -0.72
N ALA A 6 10.17 -19.57 -1.32
CA ALA A 6 10.30 -19.75 -2.76
C ALA A 6 9.25 -20.71 -3.33
N ASP A 7 8.81 -21.72 -2.57
CA ASP A 7 7.78 -22.65 -3.03
C ASP A 7 6.41 -21.98 -3.14
N ILE A 8 6.06 -21.12 -2.19
CA ILE A 8 4.80 -20.37 -2.22
C ILE A 8 4.84 -19.33 -3.35
N GLU A 9 5.96 -18.63 -3.50
CA GLU A 9 6.20 -17.64 -4.56
C GLU A 9 6.07 -18.26 -5.95
N ARG A 10 6.80 -19.36 -6.21
CA ARG A 10 6.71 -20.12 -7.45
C ARG A 10 5.28 -20.59 -7.71
N LYS A 11 4.61 -21.19 -6.72
CA LYS A 11 3.20 -21.62 -6.87
C LYS A 11 2.27 -20.46 -7.20
N LEU A 12 2.50 -19.28 -6.65
CA LEU A 12 1.69 -18.09 -6.93
C LEU A 12 1.90 -17.59 -8.37
N LEU A 13 3.14 -17.51 -8.84
CA LEU A 13 3.46 -17.12 -10.21
C LEU A 13 2.95 -18.13 -11.24
N LEU A 14 3.11 -19.43 -10.97
CA LEU A 14 2.51 -20.49 -11.77
C LEU A 14 0.99 -20.35 -11.86
N THR A 15 0.34 -20.01 -10.75
CA THR A 15 -1.11 -19.75 -10.73
C THR A 15 -1.43 -18.53 -11.58
N ALA A 16 -0.66 -17.45 -11.51
CA ALA A 16 -0.89 -16.27 -12.32
C ALA A 16 -0.77 -16.55 -13.84
N LEU A 17 0.10 -17.48 -14.24
CA LEU A 17 0.31 -17.86 -15.65
C LEU A 17 -0.64 -18.94 -16.17
N GLN A 18 -1.08 -19.89 -15.33
CA GLN A 18 -1.76 -21.13 -15.77
C GLN A 18 -3.18 -21.31 -15.23
N HIS A 19 -3.70 -20.36 -14.44
CA HIS A 19 -5.02 -20.51 -13.84
C HIS A 19 -6.16 -20.38 -14.87
N LYS A 20 -7.10 -21.33 -14.83
CA LYS A 20 -8.23 -21.39 -15.80
C LYS A 20 -9.14 -20.18 -15.79
N LYS A 21 -9.25 -19.51 -14.64
CA LYS A 21 -10.09 -18.31 -14.46
C LYS A 21 -9.22 -17.04 -14.50
N PRO A 22 -9.55 -16.05 -15.35
CA PRO A 22 -8.80 -14.80 -15.44
C PRO A 22 -8.88 -13.97 -14.16
N GLU A 23 -9.94 -14.11 -13.36
CA GLU A 23 -10.08 -13.43 -12.06
C GLU A 23 -8.94 -13.73 -11.08
N ALA A 24 -8.43 -14.97 -11.07
CA ALA A 24 -7.33 -15.37 -10.20
C ALA A 24 -6.03 -14.68 -10.62
N ARG A 25 -5.72 -14.70 -11.92
CA ARG A 25 -4.59 -13.99 -12.52
C ARG A 25 -4.67 -12.51 -12.22
N ASN A 26 -5.81 -11.88 -12.49
CA ASN A 26 -6.03 -10.45 -12.27
C ASN A 26 -5.87 -10.08 -10.79
N TYR A 27 -6.35 -10.92 -9.88
CA TYR A 27 -6.18 -10.69 -8.45
C TYR A 27 -4.70 -10.71 -8.04
N ILE A 28 -3.93 -11.70 -8.47
CA ILE A 28 -2.50 -11.79 -8.15
C ILE A 28 -1.75 -10.59 -8.72
N LEU A 29 -1.97 -10.28 -9.99
CA LEU A 29 -1.30 -9.17 -10.68
C LEU A 29 -1.62 -7.80 -10.08
N ALA A 30 -2.84 -7.62 -9.56
CA ALA A 30 -3.26 -6.38 -8.92
C ALA A 30 -2.76 -6.21 -7.47
N ASN A 31 -2.44 -7.31 -6.77
CA ASN A 31 -2.09 -7.28 -5.35
C ASN A 31 -0.62 -7.62 -5.06
N CYS A 32 0.15 -8.05 -6.08
CA CYS A 32 1.56 -8.38 -5.95
C CYS A 32 2.39 -7.57 -6.93
N THR A 33 3.43 -6.93 -6.43
CA THR A 33 4.52 -6.25 -7.14
C THR A 33 5.79 -7.12 -7.14
N PRO A 34 6.78 -6.86 -8.01
CA PRO A 34 8.04 -7.62 -8.05
C PRO A 34 8.76 -7.63 -6.70
N GLU A 35 8.74 -6.51 -6.00
CA GLU A 35 9.28 -6.33 -4.65
C GLU A 35 8.73 -7.32 -3.62
N ASP A 36 7.49 -7.79 -3.79
CA ASP A 36 6.86 -8.70 -2.82
C ASP A 36 7.51 -10.08 -2.81
N PHE A 37 8.22 -10.45 -3.88
CA PHE A 37 8.91 -11.73 -4.03
C PHE A 37 10.33 -11.62 -3.46
N GLY A 38 10.75 -12.62 -2.70
CA GLY A 38 12.07 -12.67 -2.07
C GLY A 38 13.05 -13.63 -2.71
N ALA A 39 12.57 -14.59 -3.48
CA ALA A 39 13.43 -15.32 -4.40
C ALA A 39 13.71 -14.43 -5.63
N GLU A 40 14.99 -14.22 -5.95
CA GLU A 40 15.42 -13.34 -7.05
C GLU A 40 14.77 -13.75 -8.37
N GLU A 41 14.70 -15.06 -8.62
CA GLU A 41 14.11 -15.62 -9.83
C GLU A 41 12.61 -15.32 -9.93
N CYS A 42 11.90 -15.36 -8.79
CA CYS A 42 10.47 -15.07 -8.73
C CYS A 42 10.18 -13.57 -8.92
N ALA A 43 11.03 -12.71 -8.34
CA ALA A 43 10.95 -11.27 -8.52
C ALA A 43 11.18 -10.89 -9.99
N GLU A 44 12.15 -11.52 -10.65
CA GLU A 44 12.47 -11.32 -12.06
C GLU A 44 11.29 -11.72 -12.97
N ILE A 45 10.73 -12.91 -12.78
CA ILE A 45 9.53 -13.37 -13.51
C ILE A 45 8.40 -12.35 -13.32
N ARG A 46 8.14 -11.90 -12.08
CA ARG A 46 7.08 -10.93 -11.79
C ARG A 46 7.36 -9.57 -12.46
N ALA A 47 8.61 -9.12 -12.50
CA ALA A 47 9.01 -7.90 -13.20
C ALA A 47 8.74 -8.01 -14.69
N ARG A 48 9.09 -9.16 -15.30
CA ARG A 48 8.81 -9.44 -16.71
C ARG A 48 7.31 -9.43 -17.02
N MET A 49 6.49 -10.05 -16.15
CA MET A 49 5.03 -9.98 -16.25
C MET A 49 4.51 -8.53 -16.26
N ASN A 50 5.08 -7.65 -15.43
CA ASN A 50 4.70 -6.23 -15.40
C ASN A 50 5.04 -5.49 -16.68
N VAL A 51 6.21 -5.76 -17.29
CA VAL A 51 6.62 -5.17 -18.57
C VAL A 51 5.65 -5.58 -19.69
N LEU A 52 5.30 -6.87 -19.76
CA LEU A 52 4.35 -7.37 -20.75
C LEU A 52 2.96 -6.73 -20.60
N MET A 53 2.47 -6.59 -19.36
CA MET A 53 1.19 -5.88 -19.12
C MET A 53 1.22 -4.42 -19.55
N ARG A 54 2.30 -3.68 -19.26
CA ARG A 54 2.42 -2.26 -19.63
C ARG A 54 2.48 -2.06 -21.14
N SER A 55 3.09 -3.00 -21.86
CA SER A 55 3.14 -2.98 -23.34
C SER A 55 1.84 -3.45 -24.01
N GLY A 56 0.81 -3.80 -23.24
CA GLY A 56 -0.48 -4.28 -23.76
C GLY A 56 -0.41 -5.67 -24.41
N LYS A 57 0.73 -6.36 -24.29
CA LYS A 57 0.91 -7.72 -24.79
C LYS A 57 0.20 -8.70 -23.85
N ASP A 58 -0.35 -9.77 -24.42
CA ASP A 58 -0.79 -10.89 -23.57
C ASP A 58 0.43 -11.51 -22.90
N LEU A 59 0.28 -11.89 -21.63
CA LEU A 59 1.30 -12.68 -20.95
C LEU A 59 1.46 -14.05 -21.60
N GLY A 60 0.38 -14.59 -22.17
CA GLY A 60 0.32 -15.97 -22.64
C GLY A 60 0.59 -16.99 -21.52
N ASP A 61 1.11 -18.14 -21.90
CA ASP A 61 1.26 -19.31 -21.02
C ASP A 61 2.68 -19.47 -20.47
N ILE A 62 2.82 -20.38 -19.48
CA ILE A 62 4.12 -20.74 -18.89
C ILE A 62 5.21 -21.09 -19.92
N ALA A 63 4.82 -21.66 -21.07
CA ALA A 63 5.75 -22.05 -22.11
C ALA A 63 6.50 -20.85 -22.69
N ILE A 64 5.83 -19.71 -22.83
CA ILE A 64 6.43 -18.47 -23.36
C ILE A 64 7.50 -17.97 -22.40
N PHE A 65 7.18 -17.96 -21.09
CA PHE A 65 8.13 -17.53 -20.06
C PHE A 65 9.33 -18.47 -19.94
N ARG A 66 9.15 -19.79 -20.12
CA ARG A 66 10.27 -20.74 -20.12
C ARG A 66 11.25 -20.56 -21.28
N SER A 67 10.78 -19.99 -22.39
CA SER A 67 11.59 -19.70 -23.57
C SER A 67 11.94 -18.21 -23.71
N ASP A 68 11.68 -17.39 -22.68
CA ASP A 68 11.90 -15.95 -22.77
C ASP A 68 13.39 -15.65 -22.57
N PRO A 69 14.11 -15.17 -23.60
CA PRO A 69 15.55 -14.91 -23.53
C PRO A 69 15.90 -13.73 -22.60
N THR A 70 14.90 -12.97 -22.14
CA THR A 70 15.10 -11.88 -21.18
C THR A 70 15.11 -12.35 -19.73
N LEU A 71 14.80 -13.63 -19.47
CA LEU A 71 14.85 -14.23 -18.15
C LEU A 71 16.15 -15.02 -17.97
N SER A 72 16.72 -14.96 -16.77
CA SER A 72 17.83 -15.81 -16.32
C SER A 72 17.52 -17.30 -16.44
N GLU A 73 18.56 -18.13 -16.52
CA GLU A 73 18.41 -19.60 -16.56
C GLU A 73 17.70 -20.09 -15.28
N GLU A 74 18.04 -19.51 -14.13
CA GLU A 74 17.44 -19.82 -12.84
C GLU A 74 15.94 -19.47 -12.79
N ALA A 75 15.52 -18.36 -13.42
CA ALA A 75 14.11 -18.01 -13.58
C ALA A 75 13.35 -18.95 -14.52
N GLN A 76 13.97 -19.36 -15.62
CA GLN A 76 13.38 -20.35 -16.52
C GLN A 76 13.23 -21.72 -15.82
N GLU A 77 14.24 -22.13 -15.04
CA GLU A 77 14.23 -23.34 -14.23
C GLU A 77 13.23 -23.29 -13.07
N ALA A 78 13.06 -22.13 -12.42
CA ALA A 78 12.05 -21.95 -11.38
C ALA A 78 10.61 -22.19 -11.93
N LEU A 79 10.41 -21.96 -13.22
CA LEU A 79 9.17 -22.29 -13.94
C LEU A 79 9.14 -23.73 -14.45
N ALA A 80 10.25 -24.46 -14.46
CA ALA A 80 10.39 -25.86 -14.88
C ALA A 80 9.80 -26.85 -13.87
N CYS A 81 8.52 -26.68 -13.51
CA CYS A 81 7.80 -27.57 -12.62
C CYS A 81 7.12 -28.74 -13.36
N GLY A 82 7.00 -29.88 -12.66
CA GLY A 82 6.31 -31.07 -13.16
C GLY A 82 4.81 -30.86 -13.41
N ARG A 83 4.22 -31.71 -14.28
CA ARG A 83 2.80 -31.62 -14.71
C ARG A 83 1.81 -31.56 -13.53
N GLY A 84 2.12 -32.21 -12.41
CA GLY A 84 1.30 -32.18 -11.19
C GLY A 84 1.17 -30.78 -10.57
N SER A 85 2.27 -30.04 -10.47
CA SER A 85 2.30 -28.68 -9.92
C SER A 85 1.55 -27.68 -10.81
N ILE A 86 1.71 -27.80 -12.13
CA ILE A 86 0.97 -26.98 -13.11
C ILE A 86 -0.53 -27.24 -12.97
N ARG A 87 -0.95 -28.51 -12.88
CA ARG A 87 -2.36 -28.88 -12.70
C ARG A 87 -2.92 -28.34 -11.38
N ALA A 88 -2.15 -28.41 -10.29
CA ALA A 88 -2.56 -27.87 -8.99
C ALA A 88 -2.73 -26.34 -9.03
N ALA A 89 -1.79 -25.63 -9.66
CA ALA A 89 -1.88 -24.17 -9.88
C ALA A 89 -3.10 -23.80 -10.73
N SER A 90 -3.41 -24.58 -11.77
CA SER A 90 -4.53 -24.29 -12.69
C SER A 90 -5.92 -24.31 -12.06
N LYS A 91 -6.09 -25.00 -10.92
CA LYS A 91 -7.38 -25.22 -10.23
C LYS A 91 -7.43 -24.63 -8.82
N MET A 92 -6.47 -23.77 -8.46
CA MET A 92 -6.36 -23.28 -7.08
C MET A 92 -7.56 -22.42 -6.67
N SER A 93 -8.06 -22.60 -5.45
CA SER A 93 -9.21 -21.82 -4.97
C SER A 93 -8.83 -20.37 -4.66
N GLN A 94 -9.76 -19.44 -4.88
CA GLN A 94 -9.57 -18.02 -4.57
C GLN A 94 -9.18 -17.76 -3.11
N ARG A 95 -9.76 -18.52 -2.16
CA ARG A 95 -9.40 -18.41 -0.74
C ARG A 95 -7.93 -18.76 -0.48
N LYS A 96 -7.40 -19.76 -1.18
CA LYS A 96 -5.99 -20.18 -1.06
C LYS A 96 -5.06 -19.16 -1.71
N ILE A 97 -5.43 -18.61 -2.87
CA ILE A 97 -4.68 -17.53 -3.54
C ILE A 97 -4.56 -16.32 -2.61
N LYS A 98 -5.69 -15.83 -2.06
CA LYS A 98 -5.70 -14.70 -1.11
C LYS A 98 -4.77 -14.93 0.08
N ARG A 99 -4.79 -16.15 0.64
CA ARG A 99 -3.92 -16.51 1.76
C ARG A 99 -2.44 -16.51 1.37
N MET A 100 -2.10 -17.01 0.18
CA MET A 100 -0.71 -17.01 -0.30
C MET A 100 -0.20 -15.60 -0.60
N VAL A 101 -1.03 -14.75 -1.20
CA VAL A 101 -0.73 -13.32 -1.40
C VAL A 101 -0.43 -12.64 -0.06
N GLN A 102 -1.28 -12.88 0.96
CA GLN A 102 -1.05 -12.34 2.30
C GLN A 102 0.29 -12.80 2.88
N VAL A 103 0.61 -14.09 2.78
CA VAL A 103 1.87 -14.64 3.30
C VAL A 103 3.09 -13.99 2.64
N ILE A 104 3.07 -13.79 1.33
CA ILE A 104 4.17 -13.14 0.61
C ILE A 104 4.29 -11.66 1.01
N GLN A 105 3.17 -10.96 1.18
CA GLN A 105 3.17 -9.57 1.68
C GLN A 105 3.71 -9.48 3.11
N ASP A 106 3.39 -10.45 3.97
CA ASP A 106 3.95 -10.51 5.33
C ASP A 106 5.48 -10.74 5.28
N TYR A 107 5.96 -11.61 4.40
CA TYR A 107 7.41 -11.77 4.15
C TYR A 107 8.07 -10.49 3.63
N ARG A 108 7.41 -9.73 2.74
CA ARG A 108 7.91 -8.41 2.27
C ARG A 108 8.05 -7.42 3.42
N LYS A 109 7.07 -7.34 4.32
CA LYS A 109 7.13 -6.49 5.52
C LYS A 109 8.33 -6.86 6.41
N ILE A 110 8.53 -8.15 6.63
CA ILE A 110 9.65 -8.68 7.42
C ILE A 110 11.00 -8.33 6.74
N ARG A 111 11.10 -8.50 5.41
CA ARG A 111 12.31 -8.12 4.65
C ARG A 111 12.60 -6.64 4.72
N SER A 112 11.60 -5.80 4.49
CA SER A 112 11.76 -4.35 4.56
C SER A 112 12.23 -3.90 5.95
N LEU A 113 11.71 -4.50 7.02
CA LEU A 113 12.20 -4.23 8.37
C LEU A 113 13.67 -4.62 8.55
N TYR A 114 14.04 -5.80 8.06
CA TYR A 114 15.40 -6.30 8.17
C TYR A 114 16.39 -5.42 7.40
N GLU A 115 16.08 -5.08 6.15
CA GLU A 115 16.88 -4.20 5.30
C GLU A 115 17.09 -2.83 5.94
N ASN A 116 16.01 -2.20 6.44
CA ASN A 116 16.12 -0.90 7.13
C ASN A 116 16.89 -1.01 8.45
N ALA A 117 16.75 -2.11 9.20
CA ALA A 117 17.51 -2.32 10.42
C ALA A 117 19.02 -2.48 10.13
N GLN A 118 19.40 -3.13 9.02
CA GLN A 118 20.79 -3.20 8.58
C GLN A 118 21.33 -1.82 8.23
N ILE A 119 20.58 -1.02 7.46
CA ILE A 119 20.97 0.37 7.14
C ILE A 119 21.24 1.17 8.41
N ILE A 120 20.32 1.13 9.39
CA ILE A 120 20.49 1.85 10.66
C ILE A 120 21.71 1.33 11.44
N THR A 121 21.92 0.02 11.47
CA THR A 121 23.08 -0.58 12.14
C THR A 121 24.38 -0.12 11.50
N ASP A 122 24.44 -0.10 10.17
CA ASP A 122 25.60 0.36 9.41
C ASP A 122 25.87 1.84 9.67
N LEU A 123 24.82 2.68 9.72
CA LEU A 123 24.94 4.10 10.08
C LEU A 123 25.48 4.29 11.50
N CYS A 124 25.10 3.45 12.47
CA CYS A 124 25.63 3.51 13.82
C CYS A 124 27.13 3.18 13.92
N THR A 125 27.72 2.53 12.91
CA THR A 125 29.17 2.29 12.87
C THR A 125 29.97 3.48 12.29
N GLN A 126 29.29 4.42 11.65
CA GLN A 126 29.90 5.59 11.04
C GLN A 126 30.07 6.73 12.06
N GLN A 127 30.85 7.74 11.69
CA GLN A 127 31.01 8.92 12.53
C GLN A 127 29.71 9.72 12.59
N TYR A 128 29.33 10.14 13.80
CA TYR A 128 28.13 10.94 14.02
C TYR A 128 28.19 12.28 13.27
N THR A 129 27.22 12.50 12.38
CA THR A 129 26.96 13.76 11.68
C THR A 129 25.44 14.01 11.58
N GLU A 130 25.02 15.26 11.32
CA GLU A 130 23.60 15.54 11.05
C GLU A 130 23.05 14.73 9.87
N GLU A 131 23.88 14.45 8.85
CA GLU A 131 23.51 13.63 7.71
C GLU A 131 23.19 12.18 8.11
N THR A 132 23.97 11.59 9.03
CA THR A 132 23.70 10.23 9.53
C THR A 132 22.36 10.15 10.28
N ILE A 133 21.98 11.21 11.01
CA ILE A 133 20.68 11.29 11.68
C ILE A 133 19.55 11.33 10.65
N GLN A 134 19.67 12.20 9.64
CA GLN A 134 18.65 12.32 8.59
C GLN A 134 18.46 11.00 7.82
N GLN A 135 19.54 10.29 7.53
CA GLN A 135 19.49 8.98 6.87
C GLN A 135 18.82 7.93 7.76
N ALA A 136 19.11 7.92 9.07
CA ALA A 136 18.47 7.02 10.02
C ALA A 136 16.97 7.30 10.17
N GLU A 137 16.57 8.58 10.25
CA GLU A 137 15.17 9.00 10.27
C GLU A 137 14.43 8.55 9.00
N ALA A 138 15.03 8.74 7.83
CA ALA A 138 14.45 8.32 6.56
C ALA A 138 14.24 6.79 6.51
N ALA A 139 15.24 6.00 6.93
CA ALA A 139 15.14 4.54 6.97
C ALA A 139 14.04 4.07 7.95
N LEU A 140 13.94 4.69 9.13
CA LEU A 140 12.87 4.41 10.09
C LEU A 140 11.49 4.75 9.51
N MET A 141 11.35 5.91 8.85
CA MET A 141 10.09 6.35 8.26
C MET A 141 9.63 5.40 7.16
N GLU A 142 10.55 4.93 6.30
CA GLU A 142 10.24 3.97 5.25
C GLU A 142 9.87 2.60 5.83
N ALA A 143 10.56 2.11 6.87
CA ALA A 143 10.20 0.89 7.57
C ALA A 143 8.78 0.96 8.16
N VAL A 144 8.46 2.07 8.85
CA VAL A 144 7.11 2.30 9.42
C VAL A 144 6.06 2.35 8.32
N LYS A 145 6.35 3.01 7.20
CA LYS A 145 5.45 3.09 6.05
C LYS A 145 5.20 1.72 5.44
N ALA A 146 6.24 0.92 5.20
CA ALA A 146 6.12 -0.44 4.67
C ALA A 146 5.27 -1.35 5.57
N LEU A 147 5.35 -1.17 6.90
CA LEU A 147 4.51 -1.91 7.85
C LEU A 147 3.04 -1.48 7.83
N ARG A 148 2.80 -0.17 7.68
CA ARG A 148 1.46 0.44 7.69
C ARG A 148 0.76 0.38 6.34
N GLU A 149 1.49 0.19 5.25
CA GLU A 149 0.92 -0.01 3.92
C GLU A 149 0.11 -1.30 3.88
N ASP A 150 -1.19 -1.18 4.17
CA ASP A 150 -2.18 -2.17 3.79
C ASP A 150 -2.46 -2.02 2.28
N ARG A 151 -1.52 -2.49 1.43
CA ARG A 151 -1.65 -2.46 -0.04
C ARG A 151 -2.86 -3.24 -0.55
N GLY A 152 -3.55 -4.01 0.31
CA GLY A 152 -4.84 -4.64 0.03
C GLY A 152 -5.97 -3.68 -0.36
N LYS A 153 -5.76 -2.37 -0.22
CA LYS A 153 -6.67 -1.33 -0.74
C LYS A 153 -5.88 -0.33 -1.60
N LYS A 154 -5.91 -0.48 -2.93
CA LYS A 154 -5.98 0.63 -3.92
C LYS A 154 -5.64 0.14 -5.34
N VAL A 155 -6.57 -0.57 -5.99
CA VAL A 155 -7.01 -0.30 -7.38
C VAL A 155 -8.40 -0.90 -7.52
N THR A 156 -9.45 -0.08 -7.46
CA THR A 156 -10.76 -0.50 -7.97
C THR A 156 -10.79 -0.25 -9.47
N HIS A 157 -10.54 -1.31 -10.25
CA HIS A 157 -10.82 -1.27 -11.69
C HIS A 157 -12.33 -1.22 -11.91
N PHE A 158 -12.81 -0.12 -12.47
CA PHE A 158 -14.13 -0.01 -13.06
C PHE A 158 -13.99 -0.35 -14.55
N GLY A 159 -14.64 -1.43 -15.03
CA GLY A 159 -14.73 -1.72 -16.47
C GLY A 159 -14.56 -3.17 -16.93
N ARG A 160 -14.07 -4.10 -16.10
CA ARG A 160 -13.98 -5.53 -16.48
C ARG A 160 -14.55 -6.44 -15.40
N GLY A 161 -15.78 -6.92 -15.61
CA GLY A 161 -16.37 -8.03 -14.84
C GLY A 161 -17.08 -7.67 -13.54
N ARG A 162 -17.46 -6.41 -13.32
CA ARG A 162 -18.38 -6.04 -12.21
C ARG A 162 -19.68 -5.50 -12.76
N SER A 163 -20.79 -6.02 -12.27
CA SER A 163 -22.12 -5.50 -12.57
C SER A 163 -22.33 -4.12 -11.93
N GLU A 164 -23.22 -3.30 -12.50
CA GLU A 164 -23.61 -2.01 -11.90
C GLU A 164 -24.09 -2.19 -10.44
N ALA A 165 -24.76 -3.31 -10.15
CA ALA A 165 -25.22 -3.67 -8.81
C ALA A 165 -24.05 -3.85 -7.81
N GLU A 166 -22.94 -4.45 -8.24
CA GLU A 166 -21.74 -4.62 -7.42
C GLU A 166 -21.02 -3.29 -7.18
N ILE A 167 -20.97 -2.42 -8.19
CA ILE A 167 -20.42 -1.06 -8.06
C ILE A 167 -21.26 -0.26 -7.07
N LYS A 168 -22.60 -0.30 -7.19
CA LYS A 168 -23.52 0.36 -6.25
C LYS A 168 -23.42 -0.24 -4.85
N ALA A 169 -23.28 -1.56 -4.71
CA ALA A 169 -23.08 -2.20 -3.42
C ALA A 169 -21.73 -1.81 -2.78
N TRP A 170 -20.66 -1.72 -3.58
CA TRP A 170 -19.36 -1.24 -3.12
C TRP A 170 -19.42 0.23 -2.70
N LEU A 171 -20.05 1.10 -3.50
CA LEU A 171 -20.29 2.50 -3.15
C LEU A 171 -21.10 2.63 -1.85
N ARG A 172 -22.17 1.84 -1.69
CA ARG A 172 -22.96 1.80 -0.45
C ARG A 172 -22.15 1.34 0.76
N ASN A 173 -21.26 0.35 0.58
CA ASN A 173 -20.37 -0.10 1.65
C ASN A 173 -19.29 0.93 2.01
N GLN A 174 -18.77 1.68 1.03
CA GLN A 174 -17.87 2.82 1.27
C GLN A 174 -18.61 4.03 1.89
N MET A 175 -19.92 4.14 1.61
CA MET A 175 -20.81 5.16 2.14
C MET A 175 -21.43 4.78 3.49
N ARG A 176 -21.12 3.59 4.04
CA ARG A 176 -21.52 3.27 5.41
C ARG A 176 -20.93 4.33 6.33
N PRO A 177 -21.72 4.86 7.27
CA PRO A 177 -21.22 5.80 8.27
C PRO A 177 -20.25 5.03 9.16
N GLU A 178 -18.98 4.96 8.77
CA GLU A 178 -17.93 4.73 9.75
C GLU A 178 -18.07 5.86 10.77
N LYS A 179 -18.23 5.50 12.04
CA LYS A 179 -18.45 6.44 13.16
C LYS A 179 -17.43 7.60 13.21
N ASN A 180 -16.32 7.50 12.48
CA ASN A 180 -15.21 8.44 12.46
C ASN A 180 -14.83 8.97 11.06
N ARG A 181 -15.70 8.89 10.04
CA ARG A 181 -15.34 9.36 8.68
C ARG A 181 -15.11 10.87 8.60
N PHE A 182 -15.80 11.64 9.44
CA PHE A 182 -15.72 13.09 9.49
C PHE A 182 -15.28 13.55 10.88
N VAL A 183 -14.53 14.65 10.92
CA VAL A 183 -14.14 15.38 12.11
C VAL A 183 -14.94 16.68 12.12
N PRO A 184 -15.78 16.95 13.13
CA PRO A 184 -16.56 18.18 13.16
C PRO A 184 -15.64 19.40 13.11
N THR A 185 -16.07 20.45 12.42
CA THR A 185 -15.33 21.71 12.39
C THR A 185 -15.43 22.43 13.74
N GLY A 186 -16.51 22.20 14.50
CA GLY A 186 -16.77 22.93 15.74
C GLY A 186 -17.51 24.25 15.51
N LEU A 187 -17.87 24.54 14.26
CA LEU A 187 -18.71 25.66 13.86
C LEU A 187 -20.05 25.10 13.37
N PRO A 188 -21.14 25.19 14.16
CA PRO A 188 -22.40 24.51 13.85
C PRO A 188 -22.96 24.84 12.46
N HIS A 189 -22.81 26.09 12.02
CA HIS A 189 -23.25 26.51 10.70
C HIS A 189 -22.42 25.86 9.59
N LEU A 190 -21.10 25.75 9.77
CA LEU A 190 -20.21 25.12 8.79
C LEU A 190 -20.44 23.61 8.73
N ASP A 191 -20.62 22.96 9.89
CA ASP A 191 -20.91 21.53 9.99
C ASP A 191 -22.26 21.17 9.35
N LYS A 192 -23.25 22.06 9.37
CA LYS A 192 -24.52 21.87 8.64
C LYS A 192 -24.32 21.75 7.13
N HIS A 193 -23.37 22.50 6.57
CA HIS A 193 -23.12 22.50 5.12
C HIS A 193 -22.08 21.48 4.67
N LEU A 194 -21.04 21.25 5.50
CA LEU A 194 -19.91 20.37 5.14
C LEU A 194 -19.99 18.99 5.79
N THR A 195 -20.83 18.80 6.81
CA THR A 195 -20.84 17.58 7.66
C THR A 195 -19.53 17.36 8.43
N GLY A 196 -18.68 18.39 8.50
CA GLY A 196 -17.33 18.36 9.06
C GLY A 196 -16.23 18.10 8.01
N TRP A 197 -15.00 17.97 8.48
CA TRP A 197 -13.83 17.64 7.67
C TRP A 197 -13.74 16.14 7.43
N ARG A 198 -13.62 15.72 6.18
CA ARG A 198 -13.41 14.31 5.84
C ARG A 198 -11.96 13.91 6.12
N ARG A 199 -11.76 12.74 6.74
CA ARG A 199 -10.40 12.21 6.96
C ARG A 199 -9.68 11.96 5.62
N GLY A 200 -8.45 12.44 5.53
CA GLY A 200 -7.59 12.32 4.35
C GLY A 200 -7.66 13.51 3.38
N ASP A 201 -8.57 14.47 3.61
CA ASP A 201 -8.65 15.68 2.81
C ASP A 201 -7.69 16.75 3.36
N LEU A 202 -7.08 17.54 2.45
CA LEU A 202 -6.33 18.75 2.79
C LEU A 202 -7.25 19.96 2.64
N VAL A 203 -7.46 20.69 3.73
CA VAL A 203 -8.30 21.89 3.76
C VAL A 203 -7.40 23.11 3.90
N VAL A 204 -7.57 24.08 3.00
CA VAL A 204 -6.81 25.33 3.01
C VAL A 204 -7.74 26.48 3.36
N ILE A 205 -7.43 27.20 4.45
CA ILE A 205 -8.15 28.41 4.88
C ILE A 205 -7.28 29.61 4.55
N SER A 206 -7.78 30.46 3.64
CA SER A 206 -7.12 31.71 3.27
C SER A 206 -7.98 32.91 3.65
N ALA A 207 -7.33 33.99 4.07
CA ALA A 207 -7.92 35.24 4.48
C ALA A 207 -6.84 36.36 4.44
N PRO A 208 -7.21 37.65 4.53
CA PRO A 208 -6.26 38.73 4.71
C PRO A 208 -5.50 38.65 6.06
N ARG A 209 -4.41 39.43 6.21
CA ARG A 209 -3.75 39.64 7.51
C ARG A 209 -4.74 40.30 8.47
N GLY A 210 -4.83 39.81 9.71
CA GLY A 210 -5.84 40.26 10.68
C GLY A 210 -7.26 39.71 10.46
N GLY A 211 -7.52 38.94 9.39
CA GLY A 211 -8.84 38.36 9.10
C GLY A 211 -9.27 37.19 10.00
N GLY A 212 -8.63 37.01 11.16
CA GLY A 212 -9.05 36.04 12.16
C GLY A 212 -8.70 34.56 11.88
N LYS A 213 -7.82 34.25 10.92
CA LYS A 213 -7.46 32.85 10.59
C LYS A 213 -7.02 32.04 11.82
N THR A 214 -6.09 32.61 12.60
CA THR A 214 -5.51 31.93 13.77
C THR A 214 -6.57 31.72 14.84
N ALA A 215 -7.39 32.74 15.12
CA ALA A 215 -8.48 32.63 16.09
C ALA A 215 -9.52 31.58 15.67
N MET A 216 -9.89 31.56 14.38
CA MET A 216 -10.79 30.55 13.83
C MET A 216 -10.19 29.14 13.94
N LEU A 217 -8.90 28.97 13.62
CA LEU A 217 -8.20 27.69 13.73
C LEU A 217 -8.17 27.19 15.18
N LEU A 218 -7.79 28.05 16.14
CA LEU A 218 -7.74 27.69 17.56
C LEU A 218 -9.12 27.27 18.09
N GLN A 219 -10.18 27.99 17.71
CA GLN A 219 -11.54 27.61 18.07
C GLN A 219 -11.94 26.23 17.54
N MET A 220 -11.58 25.92 16.28
CA MET A 220 -11.82 24.59 15.71
C MET A 220 -11.05 23.51 16.49
N VAL A 221 -9.76 23.76 16.78
CA VAL A 221 -8.90 22.82 17.52
C VAL A 221 -9.49 22.51 18.90
N ILE A 222 -9.87 23.54 19.67
CA ILE A 222 -10.47 23.38 21.01
C ILE A 222 -11.76 22.57 20.90
N SER A 223 -12.63 22.88 19.94
CA SER A 223 -13.88 22.15 19.76
C SER A 223 -13.65 20.69 19.38
N GLN A 224 -12.68 20.40 18.52
CA GLN A 224 -12.32 19.04 18.12
C GLN A 224 -11.71 18.25 19.28
N PHE A 225 -10.84 18.89 20.06
CA PHE A 225 -10.28 18.27 21.27
C PHE A 225 -11.38 17.92 22.29
N ARG A 226 -12.31 18.85 22.55
CA ARG A 226 -13.48 18.60 23.42
C ARG A 226 -14.39 17.49 22.91
N ALA A 227 -14.46 17.28 21.60
CA ALA A 227 -15.19 16.17 20.98
C ALA A 227 -14.42 14.82 21.03
N GLY A 228 -13.25 14.78 21.66
CA GLY A 228 -12.46 13.55 21.88
C GLY A 228 -11.47 13.22 20.76
N PHE A 229 -11.16 14.19 19.88
CA PHE A 229 -10.13 14.01 18.85
C PHE A 229 -8.75 14.47 19.35
N ASN A 230 -7.71 13.73 18.97
CA ASN A 230 -6.33 14.21 19.14
C ASN A 230 -6.03 15.22 18.05
N VAL A 231 -5.57 16.41 18.44
CA VAL A 231 -5.30 17.53 17.54
C VAL A 231 -3.86 17.99 17.76
N GLY A 232 -3.15 18.32 16.68
CA GLY A 232 -1.82 18.94 16.72
C GLY A 232 -1.84 20.25 15.96
N ILE A 233 -1.08 21.23 16.45
CA ILE A 233 -0.91 22.55 15.81
C ILE A 233 0.56 22.69 15.46
N ALA A 234 0.85 23.10 14.22
CA ALA A 234 2.15 23.59 13.81
C ALA A 234 1.99 25.05 13.38
N SER A 235 2.59 25.97 14.13
CA SER A 235 2.57 27.40 13.84
C SER A 235 3.93 27.84 13.33
N LEU A 236 3.94 28.57 12.21
CA LEU A 236 5.15 29.12 11.59
C LEU A 236 5.22 30.66 11.71
N GLU A 237 4.19 31.30 12.28
CA GLU A 237 4.10 32.77 12.42
C GLU A 237 4.10 33.22 13.89
N MET A 238 3.46 32.46 14.78
CA MET A 238 3.32 32.78 16.20
C MET A 238 3.97 31.69 17.06
N ASP A 239 4.71 32.11 18.08
CA ASP A 239 5.28 31.20 19.08
C ASP A 239 4.20 30.60 20.00
N GLU A 240 4.53 29.54 20.71
CA GLU A 240 3.60 28.77 21.55
C GLU A 240 2.91 29.65 22.61
N ASP A 241 3.68 30.49 23.31
CA ASP A 241 3.14 31.39 24.35
C ASP A 241 2.06 32.33 23.78
N GLN A 242 2.26 32.85 22.57
CA GLN A 242 1.31 33.73 21.90
C GLN A 242 0.03 33.01 21.45
N LEU A 243 0.10 31.71 21.20
CA LEU A 243 -1.06 30.88 20.88
C LEU A 243 -1.86 30.54 22.13
N VAL A 244 -1.19 30.30 23.26
CA VAL A 244 -1.83 29.96 24.54
C VAL A 244 -2.57 31.16 25.14
N GLU A 245 -2.09 32.38 24.94
CA GLU A 245 -2.75 33.60 25.42
C GLU A 245 -4.08 33.94 24.72
N ARG A 246 -4.44 33.25 23.61
CA ARG A 246 -5.65 33.52 22.82
C ARG A 246 -6.82 32.60 23.15
#